data_AF-A0ABD5YSW3-F1
#
_entry.id   AF-A0ABD5YSW3-F1
#
_cell.length_a   1.000
_cell.length_b   1.000
_cell.length_c   1.000
_cell.angle_alpha   90.00
_cell.angle_beta   90.00
_cell.angle_gamma   90.00
#
_symmetry.space_group_name_H-M   'P 1'
#
loop_
_entity.id
_entity.type
_entity.pdbx_description
1 polymer ?
#
loop_
_entity_poly.entity_id
_entity_poly.type
_entity_poly.pdbx_seq_one_letter_code
_entity_poly.pdbx_strand_id
1 'polypeptide(L)'
;MLSAIDDFDVAAEGLSPGELRVCVDSLRPLVDMYGTNGIESFLDTVTERIGETNGMGHFHLPVELECEVVSELMPQFDILIELRPGKHRWHLTEDDILTDWLPVQANQNVFDFRPA
;
A
#
# COMPACT_ATOMS: atom_id res chain seq x y z
N MET A 1 15.50 -2.50 6.77
CA MET A 1 14.40 -2.22 5.82
C MET A 1 14.33 -0.73 5.53
N LEU A 2 14.14 0.12 6.55
CA LEU A 2 14.01 1.56 6.31
C LEU A 2 15.26 2.22 5.70
N SER A 3 16.47 1.79 6.08
CA SER A 3 17.71 2.28 5.44
C SER A 3 17.78 1.94 3.95
N ALA A 4 17.11 0.87 3.51
CA ALA A 4 17.13 0.48 2.10
C ALA A 4 16.40 1.51 1.22
N ILE A 5 15.39 2.22 1.76
CA ILE A 5 14.70 3.29 1.05
C ILE A 5 15.69 4.39 0.68
N ASP A 6 16.45 4.86 1.67
CA ASP A 6 17.45 5.92 1.52
C ASP A 6 18.63 5.43 0.63
N ASP A 7 19.06 4.19 0.83
CA ASP A 7 20.16 3.59 0.06
C ASP A 7 19.83 3.48 -1.44
N PHE A 8 18.57 3.19 -1.80
CA PHE A 8 18.14 3.10 -3.20
C PHE A 8 18.09 4.46 -3.89
N ASP A 9 17.60 5.50 -3.22
CA ASP A 9 17.55 6.86 -3.77
C ASP A 9 18.97 7.41 -4.02
N VAL A 10 19.85 7.22 -3.03
CA VAL A 10 21.26 7.60 -3.15
C VAL A 10 21.98 6.80 -4.24
N ALA A 11 21.74 5.49 -4.34
CA ALA A 11 22.36 4.64 -5.35
C ALA A 11 21.89 4.97 -6.79
N ALA A 12 20.68 5.51 -6.94
CA ALA A 12 20.13 5.92 -8.23
C ALA A 12 20.55 7.34 -8.67
N GLU A 13 21.37 8.05 -7.87
CA GLU A 13 21.69 9.46 -8.06
C GLU A 13 20.45 10.38 -8.04
N GLY A 14 19.41 9.98 -7.30
CA GLY A 14 18.11 10.64 -7.20
C GLY A 14 17.04 9.99 -8.07
N LEU A 15 15.95 9.57 -7.44
CA LEU A 15 14.77 9.02 -8.10
C LEU A 15 13.77 10.12 -8.45
N SER A 16 13.12 9.97 -9.61
CA SER A 16 11.95 10.79 -9.96
C SER A 16 10.76 10.40 -9.10
N PRO A 17 9.78 11.30 -8.89
CA PRO A 17 8.56 10.97 -8.15
C PRO A 17 7.88 9.70 -8.68
N GLY A 18 7.62 8.74 -7.79
CA GLY A 18 6.98 7.45 -8.08
C GLY A 18 7.89 6.37 -8.68
N GLU A 19 9.19 6.64 -8.88
CA GLU A 19 10.16 5.61 -9.30
C GLU A 19 10.51 4.64 -8.18
N LEU A 20 10.64 5.13 -6.93
CA LEU A 20 10.73 4.25 -5.78
C LEU A 20 9.38 3.59 -5.51
N ARG A 21 9.36 2.26 -5.46
CA ARG A 21 8.16 1.48 -5.09
C ARG A 21 8.48 0.52 -3.96
N VAL A 22 7.82 0.72 -2.83
CA VAL A 22 7.88 -0.18 -1.69
C VAL A 22 6.63 -1.04 -1.70
N CYS A 23 6.81 -2.34 -1.91
CA CYS A 23 5.71 -3.30 -1.96
C CYS A 23 5.77 -4.22 -0.74
N VAL A 24 4.65 -4.31 -0.02
CA VAL A 24 4.45 -5.26 1.09
C VAL A 24 3.35 -6.24 0.69
N ASP A 25 3.78 -7.47 0.38
CA ASP A 25 2.93 -8.53 -0.16
C ASP A 25 1.71 -8.86 0.70
N SER A 26 1.82 -8.69 2.02
CA SER A 26 0.71 -8.84 2.95
C SER A 26 1.01 -8.24 4.31
N LEU A 27 0.10 -7.41 4.82
CA LEU A 27 0.07 -6.96 6.21
C LEU A 27 -0.57 -7.98 7.14
N ARG A 28 -1.26 -9.00 6.61
CA ARG A 28 -2.00 -9.96 7.43
C ARG A 28 -1.14 -10.65 8.51
N PRO A 29 0.07 -11.16 8.21
CA PRO A 29 0.91 -11.78 9.24
C PRO A 29 1.33 -10.79 10.34
N LEU A 30 1.50 -9.51 10.01
CA LEU A 30 1.87 -8.47 10.97
C LEU A 30 0.69 -8.13 11.87
N VAL A 31 -0.51 -7.98 11.30
CA VAL A 31 -1.76 -7.80 12.06
C VAL A 31 -1.99 -9.00 13.00
N ASP A 32 -1.85 -10.23 12.50
CA ASP A 32 -2.09 -11.44 13.30
C ASP A 32 -1.10 -11.55 14.49
N MET A 33 0.13 -11.06 14.32
CA MET A 33 1.19 -11.17 15.34
C MET A 33 1.18 -10.02 16.35
N TYR A 34 0.92 -8.79 15.89
CA TYR A 34 1.09 -7.57 16.70
C TYR A 34 -0.23 -6.86 17.00
N GLY A 35 -1.33 -7.26 16.36
CA GLY A 35 -2.62 -6.53 16.40
C GLY A 35 -2.56 -5.22 15.61
N THR A 36 -3.70 -4.56 15.41
CA THR A 36 -3.75 -3.29 14.66
C THR A 36 -2.88 -2.22 15.31
N ASN A 37 -3.10 -1.95 16.59
CA ASN A 37 -2.33 -0.96 17.36
C ASN A 37 -0.81 -1.23 17.34
N GLY A 38 -0.40 -2.50 17.23
CA GLY A 38 1.01 -2.87 17.19
C GLY A 38 1.69 -2.58 15.86
N ILE A 39 0.93 -2.48 14.76
CA ILE A 39 1.47 -2.21 13.42
C ILE A 39 1.29 -0.77 12.96
N GLU A 40 0.41 0.01 13.59
CA GLU A 40 0.19 1.43 13.28
C GLU A 40 1.51 2.22 13.28
N SER A 41 2.25 2.22 14.40
CA SER A 41 3.53 2.95 14.47
C SER A 41 4.57 2.49 13.44
N PHE A 42 4.51 1.21 13.02
CA PHE A 42 5.35 0.72 11.93
C PHE A 42 4.92 1.32 10.59
N LEU A 43 3.62 1.31 10.29
CA LEU A 43 3.08 1.88 9.06
C LEU A 43 3.30 3.39 8.99
N ASP A 44 3.11 4.13 10.09
CA ASP A 44 3.40 5.56 10.18
C ASP A 44 4.84 5.84 9.75
N THR A 45 5.80 5.12 10.34
CA THR A 45 7.23 5.31 10.06
C THR A 45 7.58 4.96 8.61
N VAL A 46 6.98 3.91 8.06
CA VAL A 46 7.27 3.44 6.70
C VAL A 46 6.67 4.38 5.66
N THR A 47 5.41 4.77 5.84
CA THR A 47 4.69 5.66 4.92
C THR A 47 5.27 7.07 4.91
N GLU A 48 5.67 7.61 6.07
CA GLU A 48 6.38 8.89 6.18
C GLU A 48 7.65 8.91 5.33
N ARG A 49 8.51 7.89 5.45
CA ARG A 49 9.76 7.81 4.67
C ARG A 49 9.53 7.62 3.17
N ILE A 50 8.50 6.87 2.79
CA ILE A 50 8.10 6.76 1.38
C ILE A 50 7.68 8.14 0.86
N GLY A 51 6.95 8.92 1.66
CA GLY A 51 6.57 10.29 1.33
C GLY A 51 7.77 11.24 1.19
N GLU A 52 8.74 11.17 2.12
CA GLU A 52 9.98 11.98 2.08
C GLU A 52 10.79 11.78 0.79
N THR A 53 10.72 10.59 0.20
CA THR A 53 11.40 10.23 -1.06
C THR A 53 10.54 10.44 -2.31
N ASN A 54 9.31 10.99 -2.18
CA ASN A 54 8.31 11.03 -3.25
C ASN A 54 8.06 9.64 -3.89
N GLY A 55 8.21 8.56 -3.11
CA GLY A 55 7.99 7.19 -3.54
C GLY A 55 6.52 6.78 -3.49
N MET A 56 6.25 5.54 -3.87
CA MET A 56 4.92 4.92 -3.77
C MET A 56 4.97 3.66 -2.90
N GLY A 57 4.04 3.57 -1.96
CA GLY A 57 3.84 2.38 -1.13
C GLY A 57 2.65 1.56 -1.62
N HIS A 58 2.81 0.24 -1.71
CA HIS A 58 1.73 -0.69 -2.02
C HIS A 58 1.66 -1.79 -0.97
N PHE A 59 0.50 -1.91 -0.33
CA PHE A 59 0.29 -2.82 0.80
C PHE A 59 -0.97 -3.64 0.58
N HIS A 60 -0.87 -4.95 0.76
CA HIS A 60 -2.03 -5.83 0.67
C HIS A 60 -2.54 -6.21 2.05
N LEU A 61 -3.85 -6.19 2.23
CA LEU A 61 -4.50 -6.72 3.42
C LEU A 61 -5.68 -7.62 3.00
N PRO A 62 -5.51 -8.95 2.97
CA PRO A 62 -6.55 -9.89 2.56
C PRO A 62 -7.62 -10.09 3.64
N VAL A 63 -8.47 -9.07 3.83
CA VAL A 63 -9.62 -9.07 4.73
C VAL A 63 -10.82 -8.41 4.04
N GLU A 64 -12.01 -8.61 4.58
CA GLU A 64 -13.21 -7.89 4.12
C GLU A 64 -13.10 -6.40 4.46
N LEU A 65 -13.68 -5.54 3.62
CA LEU A 65 -13.63 -4.09 3.81
C LEU A 65 -14.24 -3.64 5.15
N GLU A 66 -15.26 -4.36 5.61
CA GLU A 66 -15.98 -4.08 6.86
C GLU A 66 -15.21 -4.52 8.12
N CYS A 67 -14.04 -5.15 7.97
CA CYS A 67 -13.20 -5.46 9.13
C CYS A 67 -12.67 -4.17 9.77
N GLU A 68 -12.76 -4.08 11.10
CA GLU A 68 -12.34 -2.93 11.91
C GLU A 68 -10.89 -2.50 11.61
N VAL A 69 -9.99 -3.46 11.44
CA VAL A 69 -8.59 -3.22 11.05
C VAL A 69 -8.44 -2.39 9.78
N VAL A 70 -9.37 -2.49 8.82
CA VAL A 70 -9.31 -1.68 7.59
C VAL A 70 -9.58 -0.21 7.91
N SER A 71 -10.63 0.07 8.68
CA SER A 71 -10.95 1.44 9.10
C SER A 71 -9.90 2.06 10.01
N GLU A 72 -9.24 1.25 10.86
CA GLU A 72 -8.16 1.71 11.74
C GLU A 72 -6.90 2.08 10.96
N LEU A 73 -6.53 1.29 9.94
CA LEU A 73 -5.32 1.52 9.15
C LEU A 73 -5.50 2.50 7.99
N MET A 74 -6.73 2.71 7.51
CA MET A 74 -7.05 3.59 6.38
C MET A 74 -6.44 5.01 6.45
N PRO A 75 -6.34 5.68 7.62
CA PRO A 75 -5.73 7.00 7.71
C PRO A 75 -4.26 7.09 7.29
N GLN A 76 -3.54 5.96 7.21
CA GLN A 76 -2.14 5.90 6.80
C GLN A 76 -1.94 5.82 5.28
N PHE A 77 -3.02 5.77 4.51
CA PHE A 77 -2.97 5.57 3.06
C PHE A 77 -3.77 6.63 2.32
N ASP A 78 -3.22 7.11 1.21
CA ASP A 78 -3.91 8.07 0.33
C ASP A 78 -5.06 7.41 -0.44
N ILE A 79 -4.92 6.10 -0.74
CA ILE A 79 -5.85 5.34 -1.57
C ILE A 79 -6.07 3.93 -0.99
N LEU A 80 -7.33 3.55 -0.83
CA LEU A 80 -7.74 2.17 -0.60
C LEU A 80 -8.31 1.58 -1.90
N ILE A 81 -7.84 0.40 -2.29
CA ILE A 81 -8.33 -0.34 -3.45
C ILE A 81 -9.06 -1.60 -2.96
N GLU A 82 -10.38 -1.60 -3.10
CA GLU A 82 -11.21 -2.79 -2.85
C GLU A 82 -11.20 -3.69 -4.10
N LEU A 83 -10.93 -4.98 -3.90
CA LEU A 83 -10.87 -5.96 -4.97
C LEU A 83 -12.00 -6.97 -4.86
N ARG A 84 -12.62 -7.28 -5.99
CA ARG A 84 -13.57 -8.38 -6.18
C ARG A 84 -13.17 -9.16 -7.44
N PRO A 85 -13.68 -10.39 -7.64
CA PRO A 85 -13.40 -11.15 -8.85
C PRO A 85 -13.65 -10.32 -10.13
N GLY A 86 -12.56 -9.98 -10.83
CA GLY A 86 -12.58 -9.22 -12.08
C GLY A 86 -12.94 -7.74 -11.97
N LYS A 87 -13.02 -7.16 -10.76
CA LYS A 87 -13.37 -5.74 -10.56
C LYS A 87 -12.59 -5.09 -9.42
N HIS A 88 -12.42 -3.78 -9.48
CA HIS A 88 -11.82 -2.98 -8.43
C HIS A 88 -12.60 -1.68 -8.19
N ARG A 89 -12.49 -1.12 -6.99
CA ARG A 89 -13.08 0.17 -6.62
C ARG A 89 -12.08 0.95 -5.78
N TRP A 90 -11.90 2.22 -6.08
CA TRP A 90 -10.93 3.08 -5.42
C TRP A 90 -11.66 4.03 -4.46
N HIS A 91 -11.06 4.20 -3.29
CA HIS A 91 -11.48 5.12 -2.25
C HIS A 91 -10.30 6.06 -2.01
N LEU A 92 -10.42 7.31 -2.45
CA LEU A 92 -9.39 8.33 -2.23
C LEU A 92 -9.71 8.98 -0.88
N THR A 93 -8.81 8.82 0.08
CA THR A 93 -9.08 9.13 1.50
C THR A 93 -9.14 10.63 1.76
N GLU A 94 -8.32 11.42 1.07
CA GLU A 94 -8.27 12.88 1.24
C GLU A 94 -9.51 13.60 0.68
N ASP A 95 -10.04 13.13 -0.45
CA ASP A 95 -11.12 13.80 -1.18
C ASP A 95 -12.50 13.19 -0.94
N ASP A 96 -12.59 12.13 -0.14
CA ASP A 96 -13.81 11.30 0.05
C ASP A 96 -14.43 10.86 -1.30
N ILE A 97 -13.56 10.53 -2.27
CA ILE A 97 -13.99 10.10 -3.61
C ILE A 97 -14.05 8.58 -3.66
N LEU A 98 -15.23 8.09 -4.03
CA LEU A 98 -15.47 6.68 -4.30
C LEU A 98 -15.76 6.48 -5.79
N THR A 99 -14.96 5.64 -6.45
CA THR A 99 -15.23 5.28 -7.85
C THR A 99 -16.35 4.26 -7.97
N ASP A 100 -16.93 4.15 -9.17
CA ASP A 100 -17.68 2.95 -9.53
C ASP A 100 -16.79 1.70 -9.52
N TRP A 101 -17.41 0.53 -9.57
CA TRP A 101 -16.71 -0.73 -9.83
C TRP A 101 -16.16 -0.76 -11.25
N LEU A 102 -14.84 -0.67 -11.36
CA LEU A 102 -14.11 -0.72 -12.62
C LEU A 102 -13.71 -2.17 -12.92
N PRO A 103 -13.79 -2.62 -14.19
CA PRO A 103 -13.33 -3.96 -14.56
C PRO A 103 -11.81 -4.04 -14.48
N VAL A 104 -11.29 -5.16 -13.98
CA VAL A 104 -9.85 -5.45 -14.07
C VAL A 104 -9.50 -5.64 -15.54
N GLN A 105 -8.70 -4.73 -16.08
CA GLN A 105 -8.17 -4.86 -17.43
C GLN A 105 -6.90 -5.70 -17.38
N ALA A 106 -6.90 -6.84 -18.06
CA ALA A 106 -5.69 -7.61 -18.28
C ALA A 106 -4.79 -6.83 -19.26
N ASN A 107 -3.83 -6.06 -18.75
CA ASN A 107 -2.79 -5.43 -19.57
C ASN A 107 -1.39 -5.65 -18.97
N GLN A 108 -0.42 -5.90 -19.84
CA GLN A 108 0.84 -6.65 -19.65
C GLN A 108 1.97 -6.00 -18.82
N ASN A 109 1.68 -5.11 -17.87
CA ASN A 109 2.71 -4.49 -17.00
C ASN A 109 2.47 -4.74 -15.50
N VAL A 110 1.85 -5.87 -15.16
CA VAL A 110 1.65 -6.23 -13.76
C VAL A 110 2.94 -6.86 -13.25
N PHE A 111 3.60 -6.20 -12.30
CA PHE A 111 4.66 -6.77 -11.50
C PHE A 111 4.20 -8.17 -11.04
N ASP A 112 4.92 -9.18 -11.50
CA ASP A 112 4.61 -10.60 -11.31
C ASP A 112 4.80 -10.95 -9.82
N PHE A 113 3.83 -10.59 -8.98
CA PHE A 113 3.71 -11.11 -7.62
C PHE A 113 3.36 -12.59 -7.74
N ARG A 114 4.40 -13.42 -7.78
CA ARG A 114 4.25 -14.86 -7.69
C ARG A 114 3.73 -15.19 -6.28
N PRO A 115 2.65 -15.97 -6.15
CA PRO A 115 2.27 -16.51 -4.86
C PRO A 115 3.38 -17.44 -4.35
N ALA A 116 3.65 -17.35 -3.04
CA ALA A 116 4.56 -18.23 -2.31
C ALA A 116 4.09 -19.70 -2.32
#